data_AF-A0A1F9RBD8-F1
#
_entry.id   AF-A0A1F9RBD8-F1
#
_cell.length_a   1.000
_cell.length_b   1.000
_cell.length_c   1.000
_cell.angle_alpha   90.00
_cell.angle_beta   90.00
_cell.angle_gamma   90.00
#
_symmetry.space_group_name_H-M   'P 1'
#
loop_
_entity.id
_entity.type
_entity.pdbx_description
1 polymer ?
#
loop_
_entity_poly.entity_id
_entity_poly.type
_entity_poly.pdbx_seq_one_letter_code
_entity_poly.pdbx_strand_id
1 'polypeptide(L)'
;MSKLEIHVQKLHADVKMPAYAHHGDAGLDLFSTIDHTLQPGARVLVPTGLKMAIPEGYEGQVRPKSGLALKHGISVLNTPGTVDAPYRGEVGVILINLDTKTPYEIKKGEKVAQMVFAKVQHAEFVETPELTATTRGEGGFGSTGKH
;
A
#
# COMPACT_ATOMS: atom_id res chain seq x y z
N MET A 1 -10.62 7.30 -20.90
CA MET A 1 -10.08 7.98 -19.70
C MET A 1 -8.64 8.37 -20.01
N SER A 2 -8.20 9.58 -19.67
CA SER A 2 -6.78 9.95 -19.77
C SER A 2 -5.95 9.07 -18.84
N LYS A 3 -4.82 8.56 -19.34
CA LYS A 3 -3.90 7.74 -18.56
C LYS A 3 -3.18 8.63 -17.54
N LEU A 4 -3.08 8.16 -16.29
CA LEU A 4 -2.20 8.80 -15.30
C LEU A 4 -0.76 8.41 -15.60
N GLU A 5 0.09 9.39 -15.87
CA GLU A 5 1.53 9.17 -16.09
C GLU A 5 2.29 9.35 -14.78
N ILE A 6 3.09 8.34 -14.42
CA ILE A 6 3.97 8.34 -13.25
C ILE A 6 5.40 8.22 -13.76
N HIS A 7 6.23 9.24 -13.50
CA HIS A 7 7.65 9.13 -13.81
C HIS A 7 8.34 8.27 -12.75
N VAL A 8 9.16 7.31 -13.18
CA VAL A 8 9.78 6.32 -12.31
C VAL A 8 11.27 6.26 -12.60
N GLN A 9 12.08 6.26 -11.55
CA GLN A 9 13.52 6.01 -11.62
C GLN A 9 13.81 4.65 -10.98
N LYS A 10 14.47 3.76 -11.73
CA LYS A 10 15.04 2.53 -11.20
C LYS A 10 16.39 2.81 -10.54
N LEU A 11 16.61 2.26 -9.34
CA LEU A 11 17.90 2.37 -8.63
C LEU A 11 18.94 1.38 -9.15
N HIS A 12 18.50 0.25 -9.71
CA HIS A 12 19.36 -0.76 -10.32
C HIS A 12 18.77 -1.26 -11.65
N ALA A 13 19.62 -1.74 -12.55
CA ALA A 13 19.23 -2.17 -13.90
C ALA A 13 18.27 -3.37 -13.90
N ASP A 14 18.35 -4.22 -12.88
CA ASP A 14 17.58 -5.46 -12.72
C ASP A 14 16.23 -5.27 -12.00
N VAL A 15 15.92 -4.06 -11.51
CA VAL A 15 14.63 -3.75 -10.88
C VAL A 15 13.48 -3.97 -11.89
N LYS A 16 12.44 -4.69 -11.48
CA LYS A 16 11.27 -4.93 -12.34
C LYS A 16 10.36 -3.70 -12.35
N MET A 17 9.92 -3.30 -13.54
CA MET A 17 8.92 -2.24 -13.66
C MET A 17 7.56 -2.78 -13.21
N PRO A 18 6.78 -2.00 -12.45
CA PRO A 18 5.44 -2.41 -12.06
C PRO A 18 4.50 -2.45 -13.26
N ALA A 19 3.58 -3.42 -13.28
CA ALA A 19 2.60 -3.58 -14.34
C ALA A 19 1.27 -4.10 -13.79
N TYR A 20 0.18 -3.74 -14.47
CA TYR A 20 -1.14 -4.33 -14.24
C TYR A 20 -1.16 -5.74 -14.83
N ALA A 21 -1.70 -6.71 -14.07
CA ALA A 21 -1.70 -8.11 -14.51
C ALA A 21 -2.79 -8.37 -15.55
N HIS A 22 -3.96 -7.75 -15.36
CA HIS A 22 -5.11 -7.87 -16.26
C HIS A 22 -5.70 -6.49 -16.57
N HIS A 23 -6.44 -6.43 -17.69
CA HIS A 23 -7.17 -5.22 -18.06
C HIS A 23 -8.24 -4.92 -17.00
N GLY A 24 -8.20 -3.69 -16.46
CA GLY A 24 -9.15 -3.24 -15.43
C GLY A 24 -8.71 -3.51 -14.00
N ASP A 25 -7.54 -4.12 -13.76
CA ASP A 25 -6.99 -4.24 -12.42
C ASP A 25 -6.78 -2.85 -11.80
N ALA A 26 -7.22 -2.69 -10.56
CA ALA A 26 -7.08 -1.43 -9.84
C ALA A 26 -5.62 -1.15 -9.43
N GLY A 27 -4.87 -2.21 -9.11
CA GLY A 27 -3.51 -2.13 -8.61
C GLY A 27 -2.50 -2.79 -9.54
N LEU A 28 -1.27 -2.28 -9.50
CA LEU A 28 -0.11 -2.88 -10.17
C LEU A 28 0.79 -3.59 -9.15
N ASP A 29 1.51 -4.63 -9.57
CA ASP A 29 2.36 -5.40 -8.66
C ASP A 29 3.68 -4.68 -8.33
N LEU A 30 4.06 -4.68 -7.05
CA LEU A 30 5.39 -4.27 -6.56
C LEU A 30 6.25 -5.48 -6.25
N PHE A 31 7.54 -5.38 -6.56
CA PHE A 31 8.48 -6.49 -6.47
C PHE A 31 9.52 -6.26 -5.36
N SER A 32 9.92 -7.33 -4.67
CA SER A 32 11.08 -7.29 -3.78
C SER A 32 12.37 -7.15 -4.58
N THR A 33 13.35 -6.42 -4.04
CA THR A 33 14.71 -6.38 -4.57
C THR A 33 15.72 -7.17 -3.72
N ILE A 34 15.26 -7.79 -2.63
CA ILE A 34 16.08 -8.56 -1.69
C ILE A 34 15.52 -9.97 -1.47
N ASP A 35 16.39 -10.88 -1.07
CA ASP A 35 16.01 -12.13 -0.43
C ASP A 35 15.96 -11.90 1.08
N HIS A 36 14.89 -12.38 1.74
CA HIS A 36 14.73 -12.23 3.19
C HIS A 36 13.79 -13.30 3.76
N THR A 37 14.18 -13.92 4.88
CA THR A 37 13.31 -14.83 5.62
C THR A 37 12.59 -14.07 6.74
N LEU A 38 11.30 -13.81 6.53
CA LEU A 38 10.46 -13.09 7.49
C LEU A 38 9.88 -14.05 8.53
N GLN A 39 10.39 -13.98 9.75
CA GLN A 39 9.98 -14.84 10.87
C GLN A 39 8.54 -14.53 11.33
N PRO A 40 7.83 -15.50 11.94
CA PRO A 40 6.54 -15.28 12.58
C PRO A 40 6.52 -14.05 13.51
N GLY A 41 5.53 -13.18 13.36
CA GLY A 41 5.38 -11.95 14.15
C GLY A 41 6.39 -10.82 13.82
N ALA A 42 7.38 -11.09 12.97
CA ALA A 42 8.38 -10.09 12.59
C ALA A 42 7.88 -9.20 11.44
N ARG A 43 8.54 -8.04 11.29
CA ARG A 43 8.32 -7.10 10.19
C ARG A 43 9.63 -6.72 9.53
N VAL A 44 9.57 -6.39 8.24
CA VAL A 44 10.73 -5.94 7.46
C VAL A 44 10.30 -4.88 6.47
N LEU A 45 11.18 -3.89 6.24
CA LEU A 45 11.04 -2.97 5.11
C LEU A 45 11.65 -3.64 3.87
N VAL A 46 10.82 -3.96 2.90
CA VAL A 46 11.24 -4.53 1.61
C VAL A 46 11.42 -3.41 0.59
N PRO A 47 12.64 -3.14 0.11
CA PRO A 47 12.90 -2.16 -0.95
C PRO A 47 12.36 -2.64 -2.31
N THR A 48 11.77 -1.73 -3.08
CA THR A 48 11.27 -2.02 -4.44
C THR A 48 12.25 -1.67 -5.55
N GLY A 49 13.30 -0.91 -5.23
CA GLY A 49 14.26 -0.38 -6.19
C GLY A 49 13.72 0.77 -7.04
N LEU A 50 12.55 1.33 -6.70
CA LEU A 50 11.85 2.35 -7.48
C LEU A 50 11.71 3.65 -6.69
N LYS A 51 12.07 4.77 -7.32
CA LYS A 51 11.61 6.10 -6.93
C LYS A 51 10.50 6.52 -7.88
N MET A 52 9.50 7.22 -7.37
CA MET A 52 8.34 7.62 -8.17
C MET A 52 8.08 9.13 -8.02
N ALA A 53 7.69 9.78 -9.11
CA ALA A 53 7.14 11.12 -9.09
C ALA A 53 5.63 11.04 -9.33
N ILE A 54 4.88 10.92 -8.23
CA ILE A 54 3.42 10.91 -8.26
C ILE A 54 2.95 12.37 -8.45
N PRO A 55 2.04 12.65 -9.40
CA PRO A 55 1.51 14.00 -9.60
C PRO A 55 0.75 14.52 -8.38
N GLU A 56 0.76 15.84 -8.18
CA GLU A 56 -0.05 16.51 -7.17
C GLU A 56 -1.55 16.20 -7.36
N GLY A 57 -2.29 16.10 -6.26
CA GLY A 57 -3.69 15.65 -6.25
C GLY A 57 -3.86 14.13 -6.29
N TYR A 58 -2.77 13.37 -6.28
CA TYR A 58 -2.78 11.91 -6.18
C TYR A 58 -1.85 11.40 -5.07
N GLU A 59 -2.17 10.22 -4.55
CA GLU A 59 -1.29 9.41 -3.72
C GLU A 59 -1.12 8.01 -4.30
N GLY A 60 -0.04 7.33 -3.91
CA GLY A 60 0.16 5.91 -4.15
C GLY A 60 -0.18 5.11 -2.90
N GLN A 61 -1.12 4.16 -3.00
CA GLN A 61 -1.56 3.31 -1.90
C GLN A 61 -0.98 1.90 -2.04
N VAL A 62 -0.01 1.56 -1.21
CA VAL A 62 0.58 0.21 -1.10
C VAL A 62 -0.35 -0.69 -0.29
N ARG A 63 -0.84 -1.77 -0.90
CA ARG A 63 -1.83 -2.69 -0.32
C ARG A 63 -1.33 -4.15 -0.33
N PRO A 64 -1.80 -4.99 0.61
CA PRO A 64 -1.52 -6.42 0.62
C PRO A 64 -2.02 -7.12 -0.65
N LYS A 65 -1.36 -8.21 -1.03
CA LYS A 65 -1.85 -9.15 -2.03
C LYS A 65 -2.71 -10.20 -1.34
N SER A 66 -3.94 -10.40 -1.82
CA SER A 66 -4.88 -11.37 -1.21
C SER A 66 -4.32 -12.79 -1.12
N GLY A 67 -3.58 -13.23 -2.14
CA GLY A 67 -2.94 -14.54 -2.14
C GLY A 67 -1.90 -14.72 -1.03
N LEU A 68 -1.08 -13.69 -0.77
CA LEU A 68 -0.07 -13.75 0.30
C LEU A 68 -0.72 -13.66 1.70
N ALA A 69 -1.75 -12.82 1.82
CA ALA A 69 -2.50 -12.69 3.07
C ALA A 69 -3.20 -14.01 3.45
N LEU A 70 -3.91 -14.63 2.51
CA LEU A 70 -4.68 -15.85 2.77
C LEU A 70 -3.80 -17.08 2.96
N LYS A 71 -2.75 -17.25 2.13
CA LYS A 71 -1.95 -18.48 2.12
C LYS A 71 -0.79 -18.49 3.09
N HIS A 72 -0.27 -17.32 3.45
CA HIS A 72 0.98 -17.18 4.21
C HIS A 72 0.88 -16.22 5.40
N GLY A 73 -0.29 -15.61 5.66
CA GLY A 73 -0.44 -14.64 6.74
C GLY A 73 0.35 -13.34 6.51
N ILE A 74 0.76 -13.03 5.27
CA ILE A 74 1.58 -11.86 4.99
C ILE A 74 0.71 -10.65 4.70
N SER A 75 0.97 -9.57 5.44
CA SER A 75 0.30 -8.30 5.26
C SER A 75 1.29 -7.15 5.08
N VAL A 76 0.78 -6.01 4.65
CA VAL A 76 1.49 -4.73 4.69
C VAL A 76 1.09 -4.05 5.99
N LEU A 77 2.05 -3.83 6.89
CA LEU A 77 1.80 -3.41 8.27
C LEU A 77 1.08 -2.07 8.35
N ASN A 78 1.45 -1.12 7.49
CA ASN A 78 0.85 0.21 7.43
C ASN A 78 -0.26 0.30 6.37
N THR A 79 -0.94 -0.80 6.03
CA THR A 79 -1.92 -0.80 4.93
C THR A 79 -3.14 0.10 5.19
N PRO A 80 -3.61 0.87 4.19
CA PRO A 80 -2.90 1.18 2.95
C PRO A 80 -1.67 2.08 3.21
N GLY A 81 -0.49 1.65 2.77
CA GLY A 81 0.72 2.43 2.90
C GLY A 81 0.67 3.63 1.96
N THR A 82 0.85 4.84 2.49
CA THR A 82 0.73 6.09 1.71
C THR A 82 2.08 6.50 1.14
N VAL A 83 2.13 6.74 -0.18
CA VAL A 83 3.26 7.34 -0.89
C VAL A 83 2.82 8.69 -1.41
N ASP A 84 3.33 9.75 -0.80
CA ASP A 84 2.91 11.12 -1.09
C ASP A 84 3.46 11.64 -2.43
N ALA A 85 2.70 12.53 -3.08
CA ALA A 85 3.11 13.24 -4.29
C ALA A 85 4.52 13.88 -4.23
N PRO A 86 4.95 14.56 -3.13
CA PRO A 86 6.30 15.11 -3.03
C PRO A 86 7.41 14.09 -2.74
N TYR A 87 7.08 12.83 -2.40
CA TYR A 87 8.09 11.84 -2.04
C TYR A 87 8.96 11.45 -3.24
N ARG A 88 10.29 11.49 -3.08
CA ARG A 88 11.28 11.09 -4.11
C ARG A 88 12.31 10.09 -3.60
N GLY A 89 12.08 9.56 -2.40
CA GLY A 89 12.84 8.44 -1.88
C GLY A 89 12.45 7.13 -2.56
N GLU A 90 13.13 6.05 -2.19
CA GLU A 90 12.76 4.73 -2.66
C GLU A 90 11.42 4.30 -2.05
N VAL A 91 10.53 3.77 -2.86
CA VAL A 91 9.29 3.14 -2.38
C VAL A 91 9.66 1.83 -1.69
N GLY A 92 9.28 1.69 -0.43
CA GLY A 92 9.44 0.46 0.34
C GLY A 92 8.09 -0.11 0.79
N VAL A 93 8.06 -1.42 1.01
CA VAL A 93 6.89 -2.15 1.48
C VAL A 93 7.17 -2.69 2.88
N ILE A 94 6.44 -2.22 3.89
CA ILE A 94 6.59 -2.71 5.26
C ILE A 94 5.77 -4.00 5.39
N LEU A 95 6.42 -5.15 5.17
CA LEU A 95 5.75 -6.44 5.33
C LEU A 95 5.77 -6.88 6.79
N ILE A 96 4.69 -7.55 7.21
CA ILE A 96 4.58 -8.26 8.49
C ILE A 96 4.10 -9.69 8.24
N ASN A 97 4.67 -10.64 8.97
CA ASN A 97 4.20 -12.01 9.01
C ASN A 97 3.27 -12.20 10.22
N LEU A 98 1.98 -12.38 9.95
CA LEU A 98 0.95 -12.64 10.96
C LEU A 98 0.73 -14.14 11.18
N ASP A 99 1.35 -15.02 10.39
CA ASP A 99 1.41 -16.45 10.74
C ASP A 99 2.21 -16.59 12.04
N THR A 100 1.71 -17.43 12.94
CA THR A 100 2.26 -17.59 14.29
C THR A 100 3.38 -18.64 14.36
N LYS A 101 3.60 -19.39 13.28
CA LYS A 101 4.47 -20.58 13.30
C LYS A 101 5.41 -20.65 12.09
N THR A 102 4.96 -20.19 10.93
CA THR A 102 5.61 -20.46 9.65
C THR A 102 6.38 -19.23 9.17
N PRO A 103 7.70 -19.30 9.01
CA PRO A 103 8.46 -18.24 8.34
C PRO A 103 8.05 -18.12 6.87
N TYR A 104 8.16 -16.91 6.32
CA TYR A 104 7.92 -16.65 4.90
C TYR A 104 9.22 -16.24 4.21
N GLU A 105 9.58 -16.94 3.14
CA GLU A 105 10.76 -16.63 2.34
C GLU A 105 10.40 -15.64 1.24
N ILE A 106 10.74 -14.37 1.43
CA ILE A 106 10.65 -13.35 0.40
C ILE A 106 11.83 -13.59 -0.56
N LYS A 107 11.54 -13.76 -1.84
CA LYS A 107 12.57 -13.87 -2.88
C LYS A 107 12.74 -12.57 -3.66
N LYS A 108 13.97 -12.27 -4.05
CA LYS A 108 14.24 -11.17 -4.97
C LYS A 108 13.43 -11.36 -6.27
N GLY A 109 12.73 -10.32 -6.68
CA GLY A 109 11.89 -10.31 -7.88
C GLY A 109 10.52 -10.95 -7.70
N GLU A 110 10.15 -11.37 -6.49
CA GLU A 110 8.80 -11.81 -6.13
C GLU A 110 7.85 -10.62 -5.96
N LYS A 111 6.56 -10.82 -6.29
CA LYS A 111 5.50 -9.83 -6.10
C LYS A 111 5.07 -9.80 -4.63
N VAL A 112 5.38 -8.73 -3.92
CA VAL A 112 5.18 -8.65 -2.46
C VAL A 112 4.01 -7.77 -2.03
N ALA A 113 3.62 -6.80 -2.85
CA ALA A 113 2.49 -5.91 -2.60
C ALA A 113 1.88 -5.46 -3.93
N GLN A 114 0.81 -4.67 -3.87
CA GLN A 114 0.26 -3.97 -5.01
C GLN A 114 0.10 -2.48 -4.70
N MET A 115 0.17 -1.62 -5.72
CA MET A 115 -0.06 -0.18 -5.57
C MET A 115 -1.30 0.26 -6.36
N VAL A 116 -2.17 1.04 -5.72
CA VAL A 116 -3.30 1.73 -6.36
C VAL A 116 -3.04 3.23 -6.30
N PHE A 117 -3.25 3.95 -7.40
CA PHE A 117 -3.21 5.41 -7.38
C PHE A 117 -4.61 5.97 -7.11
N ALA A 118 -4.72 6.84 -6.11
CA ALA A 118 -5.99 7.45 -5.72
C ALA A 118 -5.90 8.97 -5.80
N LYS A 119 -7.00 9.63 -6.18
CA LYS A 119 -7.12 11.08 -6.04
C LYS A 119 -7.27 11.42 -4.56
N VAL A 120 -6.60 12.49 -4.14
CA VAL A 120 -6.70 13.03 -2.78
C VAL A 120 -7.28 14.44 -2.80
N GLN A 121 -7.94 14.82 -1.70
CA GLN A 121 -8.43 16.18 -1.46
C GLN A 121 -7.66 16.74 -0.27
N HIS A 122 -7.24 18.00 -0.37
CA HIS A 122 -6.65 18.70 0.77
C HIS A 122 -7.77 19.34 1.57
N ALA A 123 -7.94 18.90 2.81
CA ALA A 123 -8.95 19.45 3.70
C ALA A 123 -8.45 20.77 4.32
N GLU A 124 -9.36 21.73 4.41
CA GLU A 124 -9.21 22.91 5.25
C GLU A 124 -10.07 22.71 6.51
N PHE A 125 -9.48 22.91 7.68
CA PHE A 125 -10.20 22.79 8.95
C PHE A 125 -10.75 24.15 9.36
N VAL A 126 -12.07 24.22 9.54
CA VAL A 126 -12.79 25.41 10.00
C VAL A 126 -13.47 25.09 11.33
N GLU A 127 -13.07 25.77 12.40
CA GLU A 127 -13.65 25.60 13.74
C GLU A 127 -15.07 26.20 13.80
N THR A 128 -16.00 25.51 14.45
CA THR A 128 -17.41 25.93 14.63
C THR A 128 -17.89 25.56 16.03
N PRO A 129 -18.76 26.36 16.67
CA PRO A 129 -19.30 26.02 17.99
C PRO A 129 -20.20 24.78 18.00
N GLU A 130 -20.81 24.44 16.86
CA GLU A 130 -21.66 23.26 16.72
C GLU A 130 -21.60 22.66 15.30
N LEU A 131 -21.85 21.35 15.21
CA LEU A 131 -21.97 20.60 13.94
C LEU A 131 -23.45 20.36 13.62
N THR A 132 -23.79 20.28 12.33
CA THR A 132 -25.15 19.94 11.90
C THR A 132 -25.53 18.51 12.32
N ALA A 133 -26.72 18.35 12.89
CA ALA A 133 -27.24 17.03 13.27
C ALA A 133 -27.42 16.11 12.05
N THR A 134 -27.11 14.82 12.22
CA THR A 134 -27.31 13.79 11.20
C THR A 134 -28.07 12.59 11.77
N THR A 135 -28.61 11.73 10.90
CA THR A 135 -29.33 10.51 11.32
C THR A 135 -28.45 9.52 12.08
N ARG A 136 -27.11 9.55 11.89
CA ARG A 136 -26.17 8.73 12.64
C ARG A 136 -25.80 9.34 14.00
N GLY A 137 -25.77 10.67 14.10
CA GLY A 137 -25.37 11.38 15.32
C GLY A 137 -24.03 10.89 15.87
N GLU A 138 -23.99 10.59 17.17
CA GLU A 138 -22.81 10.10 17.89
C GLU A 138 -22.60 8.56 17.78
N GLY A 139 -23.43 7.86 17.01
CA GLY A 139 -23.36 6.40 16.89
C GLY A 139 -22.10 5.89 16.16
N GLY A 140 -21.22 5.18 16.88
CA GLY A 140 -20.00 4.56 16.36
C GLY A 140 -19.77 3.14 16.89
N PHE A 141 -18.64 2.52 16.51
CA PHE A 141 -18.16 1.24 17.09
C PHE A 141 -19.20 0.10 17.15
N GLY A 142 -19.82 -0.24 16.02
CA GLY A 142 -20.81 -1.31 15.97
C GLY A 142 -22.22 -0.87 16.39
N SER A 143 -22.51 0.43 16.45
CA SER A 143 -23.82 1.00 16.81
C SER A 143 -25.03 0.50 15.99
N THR A 144 -24.81 -0.18 14.86
CA THR A 144 -25.86 -0.78 14.02
C THR A 144 -25.86 -2.31 14.03
N GLY A 145 -25.00 -2.96 14.82
CA GLY A 145 -24.78 -4.41 14.84
C GLY A 145 -24.85 -5.01 16.26
N LYS A 146 -24.97 -6.34 16.35
CA LYS A 146 -25.06 -7.10 17.61
C LYS A 146 -23.73 -7.76 18.06
N HIS A 147 -22.60 -7.41 17.45
CA HIS A 147 -21.29 -8.03 17.67
C HIS A 147 -20.18 -7.00 17.75
#